data_AF-A0A0S3JPJ3-F1
#
_entry.id   AF-A0A0S3JPJ3-F1
#
_cell.length_a   1.000
_cell.length_b   1.000
_cell.length_c   1.000
_cell.angle_alpha   90.00
_cell.angle_beta   90.00
_cell.angle_gamma   90.00
#
_symmetry.space_group_name_H-M   'P 1'
#
loop_
_entity.id
_entity.type
_entity.pdbx_description
1 polymer ?
#
loop_
_entity_poly.entity_id
_entity_poly.type
_entity_poly.pdbx_seq_one_letter_code
_entity_poly.pdbx_strand_id
1 'polypeptide(L)'
;MRKTVHYTLMACTMLATFVRPGLAEEAPHIDGRLIPFKTSAPPPAPNGTLVPMPQPPEPAADDIEQAEPALANPTNKPITGAQELDKIVGGDRPLSLEALQNTRPNDEGSDGLKPGRKEALQEAAHIYGAQGGLAARSFAINEMLRRYEDTLDATFDFRSLVLPIGGGQTLMQPPIVTEAQMAFALNGTGQVAHETQCVFEITREAQLTSAPPNWRTYLVRSWRKPQHPAAAALPMNRKEVGYWNDWVAEGWAAGEKQATEIFLSDLSRLQRDIVGMARYRVLLANGRVEEPHVVFEQKASVGGGDTLHVGDRVVRITSQPGLRGLRRDRGYGFSAPLYPERCR
;
A
#
# COMPACT_ATOMS: atom_id res chain seq x y z
N MET A 1 -38.58 -20.33 14.13
CA MET A 1 -38.96 -19.11 13.39
C MET A 1 -38.05 -18.97 12.18
N ARG A 2 -38.57 -19.23 10.98
CA ARG A 2 -37.88 -19.07 9.68
C ARG A 2 -38.37 -17.77 9.03
N LYS A 3 -37.49 -17.03 8.35
CA LYS A 3 -37.90 -16.17 7.23
C LYS A 3 -36.87 -16.25 6.10
N THR A 4 -37.31 -16.90 5.03
CA THR A 4 -36.79 -16.86 3.67
C THR A 4 -37.43 -15.65 2.97
N VAL A 5 -36.69 -14.95 2.10
CA VAL A 5 -37.26 -13.92 1.22
C VAL A 5 -37.01 -14.32 -0.23
N HIS A 6 -38.08 -14.31 -1.03
CA HIS A 6 -38.10 -14.53 -2.48
C HIS A 6 -38.43 -13.21 -3.20
N TYR A 7 -37.89 -13.07 -4.40
CA TYR A 7 -38.02 -11.97 -5.36
C TYR A 7 -39.39 -11.92 -6.05
N THR A 8 -39.81 -10.71 -6.47
CA THR A 8 -40.79 -10.51 -7.56
C THR A 8 -40.38 -9.33 -8.43
N LEU A 9 -40.35 -9.56 -9.75
CA LEU A 9 -40.14 -8.58 -10.84
C LEU A 9 -41.38 -7.68 -11.03
N MET A 10 -41.16 -6.45 -11.49
CA MET A 10 -42.19 -5.65 -12.16
C MET A 10 -41.60 -4.99 -13.41
N ALA A 11 -42.11 -5.40 -14.57
CA ALA A 11 -41.84 -4.81 -15.88
C ALA A 11 -42.87 -3.70 -16.17
N CYS A 12 -42.44 -2.61 -16.80
CA CYS A 12 -43.35 -1.67 -17.45
C CYS A 12 -42.75 -1.20 -18.78
N THR A 13 -43.53 -1.42 -19.82
CA THR A 13 -43.24 -1.29 -21.25
C THR A 13 -44.01 -0.08 -21.78
N MET A 14 -43.37 0.85 -22.51
CA MET A 14 -44.02 1.73 -23.50
C MET A 14 -42.96 2.17 -24.52
N LEU A 15 -43.03 1.62 -25.74
CA LEU A 15 -43.67 2.18 -26.94
C LEU A 15 -42.78 3.22 -27.66
N ALA A 16 -42.02 2.73 -28.64
CA ALA A 16 -41.33 3.52 -29.65
C ALA A 16 -42.12 3.45 -30.96
N THR A 17 -42.52 4.60 -31.50
CA THR A 17 -43.03 4.74 -32.86
C THR A 17 -42.04 5.54 -33.72
N PHE A 18 -41.75 4.98 -34.89
CA PHE A 18 -40.93 5.48 -35.99
C PHE A 18 -41.40 6.84 -36.53
N VAL A 19 -40.47 7.69 -37.01
CA VAL A 19 -40.45 8.34 -38.36
C VAL A 19 -39.05 8.99 -38.60
N ARG A 20 -38.46 8.73 -39.77
CA ARG A 20 -37.46 9.55 -40.54
C ARG A 20 -38.18 9.90 -41.87
N PRO A 21 -37.82 10.91 -42.71
CA PRO A 21 -36.55 11.66 -42.83
C PRO A 21 -36.67 13.18 -43.17
N GLY A 22 -35.53 13.90 -43.19
CA GLY A 22 -35.13 14.84 -44.26
C GLY A 22 -35.84 16.21 -44.47
N LEU A 23 -34.97 17.24 -44.53
CA LEU A 23 -35.03 18.49 -45.32
C LEU A 23 -35.51 19.81 -44.68
N ALA A 24 -34.64 20.81 -44.91
CA ALA A 24 -34.86 22.25 -45.06
C ALA A 24 -35.23 23.07 -43.81
N GLU A 25 -34.20 23.66 -43.20
CA GLU A 25 -34.34 24.81 -42.31
C GLU A 25 -34.36 26.09 -43.18
N GLU A 26 -35.53 26.72 -43.28
CA GLU A 26 -35.75 28.04 -43.89
C GLU A 26 -35.27 29.15 -42.95
N ALA A 27 -34.51 30.10 -43.48
CA ALA A 27 -33.84 31.17 -42.74
C ALA A 27 -34.80 32.31 -42.33
N PRO A 28 -34.71 32.86 -41.11
CA PRO A 28 -35.43 34.07 -40.73
C PRO A 28 -34.69 35.35 -41.19
N HIS A 29 -35.42 36.23 -41.88
CA HIS A 29 -35.00 37.57 -42.32
C HIS A 29 -35.49 38.66 -41.34
N ILE A 30 -34.62 39.62 -40.99
CA ILE A 30 -35.00 40.93 -40.44
C ILE A 30 -34.09 42.01 -41.08
N ASP A 31 -34.70 43.09 -41.58
CA ASP A 31 -34.09 44.34 -42.10
C ASP A 31 -33.19 44.28 -43.34
N GLY A 32 -33.70 43.73 -44.46
CA GLY A 32 -33.42 44.22 -45.83
C GLY A 32 -31.97 44.30 -46.31
N ARG A 33 -31.01 43.75 -45.56
CA ARG A 33 -29.58 43.83 -45.84
C ARG A 33 -28.97 42.47 -45.54
N LEU A 34 -28.49 41.81 -46.59
CA LEU A 34 -27.81 40.51 -46.51
C LEU A 34 -26.56 40.66 -45.62
N ILE A 35 -26.61 40.09 -44.42
CA ILE A 35 -25.42 39.91 -43.59
C ILE A 35 -24.74 38.63 -44.10
N PRO A 36 -23.52 38.70 -44.66
CA PRO A 36 -22.82 37.48 -45.02
C PRO A 36 -22.54 36.70 -43.73
N PHE A 37 -23.02 35.46 -43.67
CA PHE A 37 -22.54 34.48 -42.69
C PHE A 37 -21.02 34.43 -42.81
N LYS A 38 -20.32 35.00 -41.83
CA LYS A 38 -18.91 34.68 -41.62
C LYS A 38 -18.87 33.24 -41.15
N THR A 39 -18.72 32.33 -42.10
CA THR A 39 -18.13 31.02 -41.84
C THR A 39 -16.86 31.24 -41.02
N SER A 40 -16.78 30.66 -39.83
CA SER A 40 -15.54 30.66 -39.03
C SER A 40 -14.63 29.49 -39.40
N ALA A 41 -14.92 28.76 -40.48
CA ALA A 41 -13.97 27.84 -41.06
C ALA A 41 -12.96 28.64 -41.91
N PRO A 42 -11.67 28.68 -41.54
CA PRO A 42 -10.66 29.24 -42.42
C PRO A 42 -10.61 28.41 -43.73
N PRO A 43 -10.32 29.03 -44.89
CA PRO A 43 -10.11 28.26 -46.11
C PRO A 43 -8.97 27.26 -45.87
N PRO A 44 -9.03 26.05 -46.45
CA PRO A 44 -7.93 25.10 -46.34
C PRO A 44 -6.66 25.77 -46.90
N ALA A 45 -5.61 25.81 -46.10
CA ALA A 45 -4.34 26.38 -46.53
C ALA A 45 -3.81 25.59 -47.73
N PRO A 46 -3.30 26.26 -48.79
CA PRO A 46 -2.55 25.57 -49.82
C PRO A 46 -1.31 24.92 -49.18
N ASN A 47 -1.02 23.69 -49.60
CA ASN A 47 -0.01 22.80 -49.02
C ASN A 47 1.27 23.52 -48.53
N GLY A 48 1.62 23.31 -47.26
CA GLY A 48 3.00 23.34 -46.79
C GLY A 48 3.51 24.60 -46.07
N THR A 49 2.75 25.24 -45.19
CA THR A 49 3.35 26.24 -44.27
C THR A 49 2.68 26.20 -42.89
N LEU A 50 3.34 25.57 -41.92
CA LEU A 50 2.96 25.64 -40.51
C LEU A 50 3.45 26.97 -39.93
N VAL A 51 2.53 27.84 -39.54
CA VAL A 51 2.84 29.01 -38.69
C VAL A 51 3.09 28.49 -37.27
N PRO A 52 4.22 28.80 -36.61
CA PRO A 52 4.46 28.35 -35.24
C PRO A 52 3.49 29.10 -34.32
N MET A 53 2.58 28.38 -33.67
CA MET A 53 1.84 28.94 -32.55
C MET A 53 2.74 28.96 -31.30
N PRO A 54 2.66 29.99 -30.45
CA PRO A 54 3.37 29.99 -29.18
C PRO A 54 2.87 28.82 -28.32
N GLN A 55 3.78 27.95 -27.86
CA GLN A 55 3.43 26.87 -26.95
C GLN A 55 2.94 27.45 -25.62
N PRO A 56 1.78 27.00 -25.08
CA PRO A 56 1.40 27.33 -23.72
C PRO A 56 2.49 26.83 -22.74
N PRO A 57 2.74 27.54 -21.62
CA PRO A 57 3.66 27.06 -20.61
C PRO A 57 3.21 25.70 -20.10
N GLU A 58 4.16 24.77 -19.96
CA GLU A 58 3.90 23.44 -19.39
C GLU A 58 3.30 23.59 -17.97
N PRO A 59 2.27 22.79 -17.61
CA PRO A 59 1.76 22.76 -16.25
C PRO A 59 2.86 22.31 -15.28
N ALA A 60 2.83 22.84 -14.06
CA ALA A 60 3.81 22.47 -13.04
C ALA A 60 3.67 20.97 -12.71
N ALA A 61 4.77 20.32 -12.31
CA ALA A 61 4.79 18.90 -11.96
C ALA A 61 3.68 18.52 -10.94
N ASP A 62 3.35 19.45 -10.03
CA ASP A 62 2.32 19.28 -9.00
C ASP A 62 0.90 19.18 -9.58
N ASP A 63 0.63 19.84 -10.72
CA ASP A 63 -0.69 19.81 -11.38
C ASP A 63 -0.93 18.49 -12.11
N ILE A 64 0.15 17.81 -12.53
CA ILE A 64 0.10 16.48 -13.16
C ILE A 64 -0.26 15.42 -12.11
N GLU A 65 0.31 15.53 -10.91
CA GLU A 65 0.15 14.53 -9.84
C GLU A 65 -1.27 14.51 -9.23
N GLN A 66 -1.97 15.65 -9.23
CA GLN A 66 -3.32 15.78 -8.64
C GLN A 66 -4.46 15.26 -9.55
N ALA A 67 -4.25 15.17 -10.87
CA ALA A 67 -5.26 14.76 -11.83
C ALA A 67 -5.29 13.24 -12.13
N GLU A 68 -4.30 12.48 -11.65
CA GLU A 68 -4.06 11.08 -12.06
C GLU A 68 -5.02 9.98 -11.54
N PRO A 69 -5.77 10.08 -10.42
CA PRO A 69 -6.39 8.88 -9.85
C PRO A 69 -7.54 8.26 -10.67
N ALA A 70 -8.19 9.01 -11.57
CA ALA A 70 -9.51 8.64 -12.08
C ALA A 70 -9.54 7.89 -13.43
N LEU A 71 -8.44 7.81 -14.19
CA LEU A 71 -8.46 7.28 -15.58
C LEU A 71 -7.27 6.39 -16.01
N ALA A 72 -6.37 6.01 -15.10
CA ALA A 72 -5.17 5.26 -15.48
C ALA A 72 -5.39 3.73 -15.47
N ASN A 73 -5.10 3.05 -16.58
CA ASN A 73 -4.74 1.62 -16.56
C ASN A 73 -3.30 1.50 -16.02
N PRO A 74 -3.06 0.89 -14.84
CA PRO A 74 -1.76 0.92 -14.16
C PRO A 74 -0.64 0.18 -14.91
N THR A 75 -0.97 -0.61 -15.93
CA THR A 75 0.00 -1.42 -16.69
C THR A 75 0.88 -0.62 -17.66
N ASN A 76 0.42 0.54 -18.15
CA ASN A 76 1.08 1.26 -19.25
C ASN A 76 1.83 2.52 -18.82
N LYS A 77 1.88 2.85 -17.52
CA LYS A 77 2.66 3.98 -17.03
C LYS A 77 4.10 3.54 -16.71
N PRO A 78 5.13 4.22 -17.23
CA PRO A 78 6.50 3.95 -16.81
C PRO A 78 6.63 4.30 -15.32
N ILE A 79 7.02 3.33 -14.50
CA ILE A 79 7.42 3.59 -13.11
C ILE A 79 8.82 4.22 -13.17
N THR A 80 8.89 5.53 -13.27
CA THR A 80 10.15 6.30 -13.26
C THR A 80 10.72 6.54 -11.85
N GLY A 81 10.05 6.06 -10.79
CA GLY A 81 10.40 6.35 -9.39
C GLY A 81 10.93 5.18 -8.54
N ALA A 82 11.24 4.00 -9.11
CA ALA A 82 11.55 2.81 -8.33
C ALA A 82 12.91 2.84 -7.58
N GLN A 83 13.62 3.96 -7.55
CA GLN A 83 14.97 4.07 -6.96
C GLN A 83 15.08 4.98 -5.73
N GLU A 84 14.01 5.60 -5.25
CA GLU A 84 14.10 6.51 -4.09
C GLU A 84 13.77 5.81 -2.75
N LEU A 85 14.24 4.56 -2.57
CA LEU A 85 14.09 3.81 -1.32
C LEU A 85 15.38 3.76 -0.49
N ASP A 86 16.48 4.32 -1.01
CA ASP A 86 17.81 4.19 -0.40
C ASP A 86 17.99 5.06 0.84
N LYS A 87 17.14 6.07 1.03
CA LYS A 87 17.23 6.96 2.19
C LYS A 87 16.17 6.61 3.22
N ILE A 88 16.57 6.41 4.46
CA ILE A 88 15.64 6.45 5.59
C ILE A 88 15.05 7.87 5.62
N VAL A 89 13.81 8.05 5.15
CA VAL A 89 13.09 9.32 5.27
C VAL A 89 12.33 9.26 6.59
N GLY A 90 12.88 9.94 7.61
CA GLY A 90 12.17 10.22 8.85
C GLY A 90 11.68 11.65 8.78
N GLY A 91 10.46 11.93 9.25
CA GLY A 91 9.95 13.29 9.32
C GLY A 91 10.80 14.18 10.22
N ASP A 92 10.42 15.46 10.36
CA ASP A 92 11.05 16.38 11.30
C ASP A 92 11.17 15.78 12.71
N ARG A 93 12.21 16.18 13.45
CA ARG A 93 12.35 15.85 14.87
C ARG A 93 11.04 16.19 15.60
N PRO A 94 10.41 15.21 16.28
CA PRO A 94 9.15 15.43 16.98
C PRO A 94 9.32 16.35 18.20
N LEU A 95 8.20 16.89 18.68
CA LEU A 95 8.16 17.67 19.92
C LEU A 95 8.61 16.81 21.11
N SER A 96 9.29 17.42 22.07
CA SER A 96 9.70 16.76 23.31
C SER A 96 8.57 16.72 24.33
N LEU A 97 8.69 15.86 25.34
CA LEU A 97 7.72 15.78 26.43
C LEU A 97 7.53 17.14 27.13
N GLU A 98 8.63 17.86 27.37
CA GLU A 98 8.62 19.18 27.99
C GLU A 98 7.85 20.19 27.13
N ALA A 99 7.94 20.08 25.80
CA ALA A 99 7.18 20.93 24.89
C ALA A 99 5.67 20.63 24.96
N LEU A 100 5.28 19.37 25.18
CA LEU A 100 3.87 18.98 25.35
C LEU A 100 3.31 19.36 26.73
N GLN A 101 4.16 19.38 27.76
CA GLN A 101 3.81 19.79 29.13
C GLN A 101 3.80 21.32 29.32
N ASN A 102 4.45 22.09 28.43
CA ASN A 102 4.49 23.55 28.50
C ASN A 102 3.17 24.22 28.05
N THR A 103 2.03 23.67 28.48
CA THR A 103 0.72 24.26 28.29
C THR A 103 0.52 25.34 29.35
N ARG A 104 0.40 26.60 28.92
CA ARG A 104 0.07 27.70 29.83
C ARG A 104 -1.40 27.59 30.26
N PRO A 105 -1.73 27.86 31.53
CA PRO A 105 -3.13 27.94 31.94
C PRO A 105 -3.82 29.07 31.17
N ASN A 106 -5.02 28.82 30.64
CA ASN A 106 -5.88 29.92 30.20
C ASN A 106 -6.25 30.73 31.46
N ASP A 107 -6.02 32.05 31.51
CA ASP A 107 -6.20 32.92 32.69
C ASP A 107 -7.66 33.05 33.20
N GLU A 108 -8.36 31.95 33.44
CA GLU A 108 -9.71 31.88 33.99
C GLU A 108 -9.65 31.40 35.44
N GLY A 109 -9.87 32.32 36.38
CA GLY A 109 -9.80 32.10 37.83
C GLY A 109 -10.94 31.24 38.39
N SER A 110 -10.99 29.94 38.06
CA SER A 110 -11.89 28.98 38.70
C SER A 110 -11.11 27.94 39.52
N ASP A 111 -11.55 27.70 40.75
CA ASP A 111 -10.76 27.01 41.80
C ASP A 111 -11.06 25.50 41.94
N GLY A 112 -11.71 24.87 40.94
CA GLY A 112 -12.06 23.45 41.01
C GLY A 112 -12.49 22.80 39.69
N LEU A 113 -12.13 21.52 39.56
CA LEU A 113 -12.57 20.63 38.47
C LEU A 113 -14.07 20.33 38.62
N LYS A 114 -14.90 20.84 37.70
CA LYS A 114 -16.31 20.44 37.59
C LYS A 114 -16.42 18.95 37.22
N PRO A 115 -17.41 18.19 37.72
CA PRO A 115 -17.63 16.80 37.30
C PRO A 115 -17.77 16.72 35.77
N GLY A 116 -17.04 15.81 35.11
CA GLY A 116 -16.98 15.69 33.64
C GLY A 116 -15.81 16.44 32.97
N ARG A 117 -15.31 17.53 33.58
CA ARG A 117 -14.13 18.26 33.08
C ARG A 117 -12.84 17.50 33.34
N LYS A 118 -12.75 16.83 34.49
CA LYS A 118 -11.57 16.04 34.86
C LYS A 118 -11.34 14.92 33.86
N GLU A 119 -12.38 14.17 33.53
CA GLU A 119 -12.34 13.05 32.59
C GLU A 119 -11.98 13.54 31.18
N ALA A 120 -12.57 14.65 30.73
CA ALA A 120 -12.26 15.23 29.42
C ALA A 120 -10.81 15.75 29.34
N LEU A 121 -10.32 16.40 30.39
CA LEU A 121 -8.94 16.90 30.49
C LEU A 121 -7.95 15.73 30.50
N GLN A 122 -8.27 14.68 31.26
CA GLN A 122 -7.46 13.46 31.35
C GLN A 122 -7.36 12.74 30.01
N GLU A 123 -8.50 12.52 29.33
CA GLU A 123 -8.51 11.87 28.02
C GLU A 123 -7.71 12.67 26.99
N ALA A 124 -7.90 14.00 26.96
CA ALA A 124 -7.16 14.87 26.05
C ALA A 124 -5.65 14.85 26.32
N ALA A 125 -5.25 14.90 27.60
CA ALA A 125 -3.85 14.81 28.01
C ALA A 125 -3.22 13.47 27.60
N HIS A 126 -3.92 12.36 27.85
CA HIS A 126 -3.46 11.01 27.47
C HIS A 126 -3.31 10.87 25.96
N ILE A 127 -4.30 11.26 25.17
CA ILE A 127 -4.22 11.21 23.70
C ILE A 127 -3.06 12.06 23.19
N TYR A 128 -2.92 13.28 23.69
CA TYR A 128 -1.88 14.20 23.26
C TYR A 128 -0.48 13.69 23.61
N GLY A 129 -0.31 13.22 24.86
CA GLY A 129 0.91 12.57 25.33
C GLY A 129 1.25 11.33 24.51
N ALA A 130 0.28 10.45 24.26
CA ALA A 130 0.48 9.22 23.49
C ALA A 130 0.93 9.47 22.06
N GLN A 131 0.34 10.47 21.38
CA GLN A 131 0.80 10.88 20.05
C GLN A 131 2.26 11.41 20.09
N GLY A 132 2.60 12.18 21.12
CA GLY A 132 3.97 12.67 21.36
C GLY A 132 4.97 11.54 21.57
N GLY A 133 4.70 10.64 22.52
CA GLY A 133 5.57 9.52 22.85
C GLY A 133 5.73 8.54 21.68
N LEU A 134 4.64 8.26 20.95
CA LEU A 134 4.68 7.45 19.74
C LEU A 134 5.62 8.06 18.69
N ALA A 135 5.50 9.36 18.43
CA ALA A 135 6.34 10.07 17.47
C ALA A 135 7.81 10.10 17.90
N ALA A 136 8.08 10.43 19.17
CA ALA A 136 9.43 10.49 19.73
C ALA A 136 10.14 9.13 19.70
N ARG A 137 9.43 8.06 20.09
CA ARG A 137 10.01 6.71 20.05
C ARG A 137 10.22 6.22 18.62
N SER A 138 9.29 6.50 17.71
CA SER A 138 9.45 6.18 16.28
C SER A 138 10.67 6.89 15.67
N PHE A 139 10.87 8.17 16.02
CA PHE A 139 12.07 8.92 15.63
C PHE A 139 13.35 8.26 16.18
N ALA A 140 13.38 7.94 17.48
CA ALA A 140 14.54 7.30 18.10
C ALA A 140 14.87 5.93 17.47
N ILE A 141 13.84 5.15 17.08
CA ILE A 141 14.00 3.89 16.37
C ILE A 141 14.57 4.14 14.97
N ASN A 142 14.05 5.09 14.20
CA ASN A 142 14.62 5.43 12.89
C ASN A 142 16.09 5.87 13.00
N GLU A 143 16.45 6.66 14.01
CA GLU A 143 17.85 7.04 14.26
C GLU A 143 18.73 5.83 14.62
N MET A 144 18.20 4.87 15.37
CA MET A 144 18.87 3.59 15.58
C MET A 144 19.04 2.83 14.26
N LEU A 145 18.01 2.74 13.42
CA LEU A 145 18.08 2.07 12.12
C LEU A 145 19.13 2.70 11.20
N ARG A 146 19.22 4.04 11.16
CA ARG A 146 20.29 4.77 10.44
C ARG A 146 21.67 4.37 10.90
N ARG A 147 21.88 4.24 12.21
CA ARG A 147 23.20 3.85 12.76
C ARG A 147 23.62 2.43 12.40
N TYR A 148 22.66 1.54 12.14
CA TYR A 148 22.89 0.13 11.81
C TYR A 148 22.57 -0.19 10.34
N GLU A 149 22.48 0.83 9.49
CA GLU A 149 22.03 0.72 8.11
C GLU A 149 22.84 -0.31 7.31
N ASP A 150 24.18 -0.22 7.32
CA ASP A 150 25.07 -1.16 6.63
C ASP A 150 24.89 -2.61 7.12
N THR A 151 24.73 -2.80 8.43
CA THR A 151 24.50 -4.11 9.03
C THR A 151 23.16 -4.69 8.60
N LEU A 152 22.11 -3.85 8.56
CA LEU A 152 20.77 -4.25 8.13
C LEU A 152 20.74 -4.58 6.64
N ASP A 153 21.46 -3.81 5.81
CA ASP A 153 21.60 -4.07 4.37
C ASP A 153 22.29 -5.41 4.08
N ALA A 154 23.34 -5.74 4.86
CA ALA A 154 24.01 -7.03 4.74
C ALA A 154 23.19 -8.21 5.30
N THR A 155 22.45 -7.98 6.39
CA THR A 155 21.71 -9.04 7.08
C THR A 155 20.40 -9.39 6.36
N PHE A 156 19.68 -8.38 5.87
CA PHE A 156 18.38 -8.53 5.22
C PHE A 156 18.48 -8.36 3.70
N ASP A 157 19.36 -9.15 3.07
CA ASP A 157 19.59 -9.07 1.63
C ASP A 157 18.59 -9.89 0.80
N PHE A 158 17.51 -9.23 0.38
CA PHE A 158 16.51 -9.81 -0.52
C PHE A 158 16.99 -10.01 -1.97
N ARG A 159 18.09 -9.37 -2.39
CA ARG A 159 18.59 -9.47 -3.78
C ARG A 159 18.98 -10.90 -4.13
N SER A 160 19.45 -11.65 -3.12
CA SER A 160 19.82 -13.06 -3.25
C SER A 160 18.61 -14.00 -3.44
N LEU A 161 17.41 -13.52 -3.13
CA LEU A 161 16.18 -14.33 -3.13
C LEU A 161 15.31 -14.07 -4.36
N VAL A 162 15.32 -12.84 -4.90
CA VAL A 162 14.58 -12.50 -6.11
C VAL A 162 15.29 -12.98 -7.37
N LEU A 163 14.52 -13.32 -8.41
CA LEU A 163 15.07 -13.82 -9.67
C LEU A 163 14.80 -12.84 -10.81
N PRO A 164 15.81 -12.44 -11.60
CA PRO A 164 15.57 -11.69 -12.82
C PRO A 164 14.84 -12.58 -13.83
N ILE A 165 13.76 -12.06 -14.42
CA ILE A 165 12.98 -12.82 -15.40
C ILE A 165 12.93 -12.10 -16.74
N GLY A 166 13.14 -12.87 -17.79
CA GLY A 166 13.02 -12.39 -19.15
C GLY A 166 14.19 -11.57 -19.69
N GLY A 167 15.21 -11.20 -18.92
CA GLY A 167 16.33 -10.39 -19.41
C GLY A 167 16.01 -8.89 -19.55
N GLY A 168 14.89 -8.44 -18.97
CA GLY A 168 14.58 -7.03 -18.73
C GLY A 168 14.80 -6.64 -17.26
N GLN A 169 14.17 -5.55 -16.83
CA GLN A 169 14.25 -5.05 -15.44
C GLN A 169 13.25 -5.74 -14.48
N THR A 170 12.41 -6.64 -14.99
CA THR A 170 11.41 -7.34 -14.16
C THR A 170 12.07 -8.40 -13.29
N LEU A 171 11.79 -8.33 -11.99
CA LEU A 171 12.19 -9.32 -11.01
C LEU A 171 10.97 -10.12 -10.57
N MET A 172 11.21 -11.37 -10.22
CA MET A 172 10.24 -12.23 -9.56
C MET A 172 10.58 -12.31 -8.08
N GLN A 173 9.66 -11.83 -7.26
CA GLN A 173 9.67 -12.08 -5.84
C GLN A 173 9.11 -13.48 -5.56
N PRO A 174 9.86 -14.34 -4.84
CA PRO A 174 9.38 -15.66 -4.47
C PRO A 174 8.12 -15.60 -3.59
N PRO A 175 7.31 -16.66 -3.60
CA PRO A 175 6.24 -16.81 -2.62
C PRO A 175 6.82 -16.99 -1.21
N ILE A 176 5.98 -16.79 -0.21
CA ILE A 176 6.37 -16.90 1.20
C ILE A 176 5.78 -18.15 1.79
N VAL A 177 6.66 -19.09 2.14
CA VAL A 177 6.28 -20.35 2.75
C VAL A 177 6.47 -20.27 4.27
N THR A 178 5.39 -20.41 5.03
CA THR A 178 5.44 -20.59 6.48
C THR A 178 5.62 -22.07 6.84
N GLU A 179 6.08 -22.31 8.06
CA GLU A 179 6.28 -23.64 8.62
C GLU A 179 5.74 -23.64 10.05
N ALA A 180 4.90 -24.62 10.36
CA ALA A 180 4.48 -24.92 11.72
C ALA A 180 5.02 -26.30 12.11
N GLN A 181 5.71 -26.39 13.25
CA GLN A 181 6.24 -27.64 13.79
C GLN A 181 5.30 -28.22 14.84
N MET A 182 5.27 -29.55 14.96
CA MET A 182 4.47 -30.29 15.93
C MET A 182 2.99 -29.86 15.91
N ALA A 183 2.42 -29.76 14.71
CA ALA A 183 1.04 -29.37 14.55
C ALA A 183 0.12 -30.50 15.03
N PHE A 184 -0.66 -30.21 16.08
CA PHE A 184 -1.68 -31.08 16.61
C PHE A 184 -3.06 -30.52 16.26
N ALA A 185 -3.91 -31.34 15.66
CA ALA A 185 -5.28 -30.97 15.34
C ALA A 185 -6.24 -32.06 15.81
N LEU A 186 -7.26 -31.65 16.57
CA LEU A 186 -8.39 -32.51 16.92
C LEU A 186 -9.56 -32.20 16.00
N ASN A 187 -10.28 -33.24 15.58
CA ASN A 187 -11.55 -33.05 14.93
C ASN A 187 -12.61 -32.50 15.91
N GLY A 188 -13.72 -31.96 15.40
CA GLY A 188 -14.75 -31.33 16.24
C GLY A 188 -15.45 -32.26 17.25
N THR A 189 -15.28 -33.59 17.13
CA THR A 189 -15.78 -34.57 18.10
C THR A 189 -14.74 -34.98 19.15
N GLY A 190 -13.48 -34.56 19.00
CA GLY A 190 -12.37 -34.94 19.87
C GLY A 190 -11.97 -36.42 19.78
N GLN A 191 -12.47 -37.16 18.78
CA GLN A 191 -12.22 -38.60 18.62
C GLN A 191 -11.10 -38.91 17.64
N VAL A 192 -10.70 -37.94 16.80
CA VAL A 192 -9.60 -38.09 15.85
C VAL A 192 -8.60 -36.98 16.09
N ALA A 193 -7.36 -37.38 16.38
CA ALA A 193 -6.20 -36.51 16.49
C ALA A 193 -5.29 -36.70 15.28
N HIS A 194 -4.82 -35.59 14.72
CA HIS A 194 -3.78 -35.54 13.70
C HIS A 194 -2.53 -34.90 14.31
N GLU A 195 -1.45 -35.67 14.38
CA GLU A 195 -0.13 -35.19 14.78
C GLU A 195 0.75 -35.10 13.54
N THR A 196 1.19 -33.88 13.22
CA THR A 196 2.04 -33.61 12.06
C THR A 196 3.33 -32.97 12.53
N GLN A 197 4.47 -33.54 12.14
CA GLN A 197 5.78 -33.01 12.50
C GLN A 197 5.99 -31.59 11.94
N CYS A 198 5.66 -31.37 10.67
CA CYS A 198 5.81 -30.08 10.00
C CYS A 198 4.66 -29.83 9.01
N VAL A 199 4.08 -28.63 9.05
CA VAL A 199 3.09 -28.13 8.09
C VAL A 199 3.69 -26.95 7.36
N PHE A 200 3.76 -27.04 6.03
CA PHE A 200 4.17 -25.93 5.17
C PHE A 200 2.96 -25.31 4.50
N GLU A 201 2.93 -23.98 4.42
CA GLU A 201 1.84 -23.25 3.78
C GLU A 201 2.40 -22.08 2.96
N ILE A 202 1.91 -21.91 1.73
CA ILE A 202 2.19 -20.72 0.94
C ILE A 202 1.21 -19.64 1.40
N THR A 203 1.72 -18.67 2.18
CA THR A 203 0.89 -17.58 2.75
C THR A 203 0.83 -16.37 1.84
N ARG A 204 1.81 -16.21 0.94
CA ARG A 204 1.80 -15.20 -0.12
C ARG A 204 2.34 -15.78 -1.40
N GLU A 205 1.65 -15.48 -2.49
CA GLU A 205 1.98 -15.90 -3.84
C GLU A 205 3.22 -15.18 -4.41
N ALA A 206 3.75 -15.70 -5.52
CA ALA A 206 4.84 -15.06 -6.25
C ALA A 206 4.33 -13.77 -6.92
N GLN A 207 5.18 -12.74 -6.94
CA GLN A 207 4.83 -11.42 -7.47
C GLN A 207 5.90 -10.91 -8.43
N LEU A 208 5.48 -10.17 -9.44
CA LEU A 208 6.38 -9.42 -10.31
C LEU A 208 6.65 -8.07 -9.66
N THR A 209 7.93 -7.70 -9.57
CA THR A 209 8.38 -6.44 -8.98
C THR A 209 9.47 -5.82 -9.85
N SER A 210 9.60 -4.50 -9.78
CA SER A 210 10.69 -3.75 -10.43
C SER A 210 11.96 -3.72 -9.58
N ALA A 211 11.85 -3.93 -8.27
CA ALA A 211 12.96 -3.93 -7.34
C ALA A 211 12.78 -5.02 -6.26
N PRO A 212 13.87 -5.57 -5.71
CA PRO A 212 13.77 -6.45 -4.55
C PRO A 212 13.12 -5.73 -3.36
N PRO A 213 12.42 -6.45 -2.47
CA PRO A 213 12.01 -5.89 -1.18
C PRO A 213 13.20 -5.31 -0.43
N ASN A 214 12.96 -4.27 0.38
CA ASN A 214 13.97 -3.63 1.20
C ASN A 214 13.49 -3.61 2.66
N TRP A 215 14.35 -3.91 3.63
CA TRP A 215 13.99 -3.86 5.05
C TRP A 215 13.46 -2.49 5.48
N ARG A 216 13.85 -1.41 4.78
CA ARG A 216 13.36 -0.05 5.04
C ARG A 216 11.84 0.05 4.90
N THR A 217 11.24 -0.66 3.94
CA THR A 217 9.77 -0.66 3.76
C THR A 217 9.02 -1.37 4.88
N TYR A 218 9.74 -2.15 5.70
CA TYR A 218 9.20 -2.81 6.88
C TYR A 218 9.38 -1.98 8.14
N LEU A 219 10.60 -1.47 8.38
CA LEU A 219 11.01 -0.95 9.68
C LEU A 219 10.97 0.57 9.78
N VAL A 220 11.16 1.29 8.66
CA VAL A 220 11.20 2.75 8.69
C VAL A 220 9.78 3.28 8.82
N ARG A 221 9.57 4.12 9.83
CA ARG A 221 8.26 4.72 10.11
C ARG A 221 8.27 6.23 9.89
N SER A 222 7.19 6.74 9.33
CA SER A 222 6.84 8.15 9.39
C SER A 222 5.89 8.39 10.56
N TRP A 223 6.03 9.51 11.27
CA TRP A 223 5.08 9.95 12.29
C TRP A 223 4.48 11.30 11.89
N ARG A 224 3.30 11.57 12.46
CA ARG A 224 2.67 12.87 12.38
C ARG A 224 3.00 13.68 13.63
N LYS A 225 3.04 15.00 13.50
CA LYS A 225 3.11 15.89 14.67
C LYS A 225 1.86 15.66 15.53
N PRO A 226 1.99 15.62 16.88
CA PRO A 226 0.84 15.49 17.77
C PRO A 226 -0.19 16.57 17.49
N GLN A 227 -1.46 16.17 17.41
CA GLN A 227 -2.55 17.09 17.16
C GLN A 227 -2.81 17.90 18.43
N HIS A 228 -2.70 19.23 18.32
CA HIS A 228 -2.95 20.10 19.45
C HIS A 228 -4.40 19.94 19.95
N PRO A 229 -4.63 19.74 21.25
CA PRO A 229 -5.96 19.63 21.82
C PRO A 229 -6.78 20.90 21.56
N ALA A 230 -8.10 20.75 21.51
CA ALA A 230 -9.01 21.88 21.45
C ALA A 230 -8.89 22.74 22.73
N ALA A 231 -9.04 24.06 22.61
CA ALA A 231 -8.85 24.99 23.73
C ALA A 231 -9.71 24.65 24.96
N ALA A 232 -10.92 24.10 24.77
CA ALA A 232 -11.80 23.68 25.87
C ALA A 232 -11.23 22.53 26.71
N ALA A 233 -10.38 21.71 26.11
CA ALA A 233 -9.72 20.55 26.71
C ALA A 233 -8.32 20.86 27.26
N LEU A 234 -7.91 22.14 27.26
CA LEU A 234 -6.66 22.59 27.89
C LEU A 234 -6.90 22.97 29.36
N PRO A 235 -5.86 22.91 30.21
CA PRO A 235 -5.93 23.34 31.60
C PRO A 235 -6.22 24.85 31.71
N MET A 236 -7.09 25.22 32.65
CA MET A 236 -7.51 26.61 32.93
C MET A 236 -6.87 27.18 34.20
N ASN A 237 -6.38 26.35 35.11
CA ASN A 237 -5.77 26.84 36.34
C ASN A 237 -4.50 26.06 36.67
N ARG A 238 -3.71 26.59 37.61
CA ARG A 238 -2.43 25.98 37.99
C ARG A 238 -2.58 24.55 38.56
N LYS A 239 -3.71 24.23 39.20
CA LYS A 239 -3.98 22.86 39.68
C LYS A 239 -4.18 21.89 38.51
N GLU A 240 -4.96 22.29 37.51
CA GLU A 240 -5.19 21.53 36.28
C GLU A 240 -3.92 21.34 35.46
N VAL A 241 -3.00 22.32 35.45
CA VAL A 241 -1.68 22.17 34.81
C VAL A 241 -0.87 21.05 35.47
N GLY A 242 -0.93 20.90 36.79
CA GLY A 242 -0.29 19.78 37.49
C GLY A 242 -0.79 18.43 36.99
N TYR A 243 -2.12 18.24 37.00
CA TYR A 243 -2.74 17.00 36.49
C TYR A 243 -2.48 16.78 34.99
N TRP A 244 -2.53 17.85 34.19
CA TRP A 244 -2.20 17.79 32.77
C TRP A 244 -0.81 17.21 32.54
N ASN A 245 0.18 17.71 33.26
CA ASN A 245 1.57 17.28 33.09
C ASN A 245 1.76 15.79 33.44
N ASP A 246 1.11 15.33 34.50
CA ASP A 246 1.14 13.92 34.92
C ASP A 246 0.48 13.02 33.86
N TRP A 247 -0.73 13.36 33.39
CA TRP A 247 -1.44 12.57 32.39
C TRP A 247 -0.79 12.62 31.00
N VAL A 248 -0.18 13.74 30.61
CA VAL A 248 0.64 13.81 29.39
C VAL A 248 1.85 12.88 29.50
N ALA A 249 2.50 12.82 30.67
CA ALA A 249 3.63 11.91 30.88
C ALA A 249 3.20 10.43 30.86
N GLU A 250 2.05 10.10 31.47
CA GLU A 250 1.46 8.76 31.40
C GLU A 250 1.12 8.37 29.95
N GLY A 251 0.43 9.26 29.22
CA GLY A 251 0.12 9.07 27.80
C GLY A 251 1.39 8.90 26.97
N TRP A 252 2.42 9.71 27.21
CA TRP A 252 3.72 9.62 26.55
C TRP A 252 4.34 8.22 26.70
N ALA A 253 4.41 7.71 27.94
CA ALA A 253 4.95 6.39 28.20
C ALA A 253 4.14 5.29 27.47
N ALA A 254 2.81 5.43 27.41
CA ALA A 254 1.96 4.52 26.64
C ALA A 254 2.26 4.59 25.13
N GLY A 255 2.46 5.79 24.58
CA GLY A 255 2.85 6.00 23.19
C GLY A 255 4.22 5.40 22.84
N GLU A 256 5.22 5.54 23.72
CA GLU A 256 6.53 4.92 23.53
C GLU A 256 6.46 3.39 23.54
N LYS A 257 5.64 2.84 24.45
CA LYS A 257 5.39 1.40 24.50
C LYS A 257 4.73 0.92 23.20
N GLN A 258 3.69 1.61 22.74
CA GLN A 258 3.00 1.28 21.49
C GLN A 258 3.94 1.33 20.28
N ALA A 259 4.78 2.36 20.17
CA ALA A 259 5.77 2.47 19.09
C ALA A 259 6.73 1.27 19.08
N THR A 260 7.15 0.83 20.27
CA THR A 260 8.05 -0.32 20.42
C THR A 260 7.36 -1.63 20.01
N GLU A 261 6.10 -1.83 20.41
CA GLU A 261 5.31 -3.00 20.00
C GLU A 261 5.10 -3.06 18.48
N ILE A 262 4.80 -1.92 17.85
CA ILE A 262 4.70 -1.81 16.39
C ILE A 262 6.02 -2.24 15.73
N PHE A 263 7.14 -1.68 16.19
CA PHE A 263 8.46 -2.03 15.65
C PHE A 263 8.78 -3.52 15.78
N LEU A 264 8.50 -4.14 16.93
CA LEU A 264 8.73 -5.58 17.14
C LEU A 264 7.85 -6.44 16.24
N SER A 265 6.59 -6.02 16.01
CA SER A 265 5.68 -6.68 15.08
C SER A 265 6.20 -6.59 13.63
N ASP A 266 6.67 -5.40 13.22
CA ASP A 266 7.24 -5.17 11.90
C ASP A 266 8.52 -5.98 11.68
N LEU A 267 9.41 -6.03 12.67
CA LEU A 267 10.61 -6.85 12.66
C LEU A 267 10.26 -8.34 12.53
N SER A 268 9.24 -8.80 13.27
CA SER A 268 8.76 -10.18 13.16
C SER A 268 8.21 -10.48 11.78
N ARG A 269 7.51 -9.53 11.15
CA ARG A 269 7.02 -9.65 9.77
C ARG A 269 8.19 -9.71 8.78
N LEU A 270 9.17 -8.82 8.90
CA LEU A 270 10.39 -8.81 8.09
C LEU A 270 11.10 -10.17 8.15
N GLN A 271 11.36 -10.68 9.36
CA GLN A 271 12.02 -11.96 9.56
C GLN A 271 11.22 -13.13 8.99
N ARG A 272 9.91 -13.17 9.22
CA ARG A 272 9.03 -14.19 8.67
C ARG A 272 9.09 -14.22 7.14
N ASP A 273 9.08 -13.04 6.52
CA ASP A 273 9.04 -12.91 5.08
C ASP A 273 10.34 -13.35 4.42
N ILE A 274 11.49 -12.86 4.89
CA ILE A 274 12.79 -13.23 4.31
C ILE A 274 13.09 -14.72 4.51
N VAL A 275 12.78 -15.26 5.70
CA VAL A 275 12.92 -16.70 5.98
C VAL A 275 11.95 -17.51 5.13
N GLY A 276 10.71 -17.05 4.93
CA GLY A 276 9.74 -17.76 4.12
C GLY A 276 10.10 -17.80 2.62
N MET A 277 10.70 -16.72 2.09
CA MET A 277 11.26 -16.71 0.74
C MET A 277 12.48 -17.65 0.61
N ALA A 278 13.39 -17.64 1.59
CA ALA A 278 14.52 -18.57 1.63
C ALA A 278 14.05 -20.03 1.73
N ARG A 279 13.02 -20.30 2.55
CA ARG A 279 12.40 -21.63 2.66
C ARG A 279 11.82 -22.09 1.33
N TYR A 280 11.15 -21.21 0.59
CA TYR A 280 10.68 -21.54 -0.76
C TYR A 280 11.84 -22.01 -1.65
N ARG A 281 12.98 -21.31 -1.66
CA ARG A 281 14.16 -21.68 -2.48
C ARG A 281 14.68 -23.07 -2.11
N VAL A 282 14.74 -23.38 -0.82
CA VAL A 282 15.16 -24.71 -0.33
C VAL A 282 14.16 -25.78 -0.75
N LEU A 283 12.86 -25.54 -0.60
CA LEU A 283 11.83 -26.50 -1.00
C LEU A 283 11.81 -26.72 -2.51
N LEU A 284 12.02 -25.67 -3.29
CA LEU A 284 12.13 -25.74 -4.75
C LEU A 284 13.32 -26.59 -5.17
N ALA A 285 14.50 -26.35 -4.60
CA ALA A 285 15.71 -27.15 -4.88
C ALA A 285 15.52 -28.65 -4.54
N ASN A 286 14.65 -28.97 -3.59
CA ASN A 286 14.31 -30.33 -3.19
C ASN A 286 13.08 -30.92 -3.92
N GLY A 287 12.56 -30.22 -4.94
CA GLY A 287 11.41 -30.66 -5.74
C GLY A 287 10.07 -30.70 -4.99
N ARG A 288 9.95 -29.98 -3.87
CA ARG A 288 8.77 -29.95 -2.98
C ARG A 288 7.78 -28.85 -3.30
N VAL A 289 8.19 -27.88 -4.10
CA VAL A 289 7.33 -26.78 -4.56
C VAL A 289 7.57 -26.60 -6.05
N GLU A 290 6.52 -26.21 -6.76
CA GLU A 290 6.60 -25.89 -8.19
C GLU A 290 7.19 -24.51 -8.44
N GLU A 291 7.74 -24.31 -9.62
CA GLU A 291 8.09 -22.98 -10.10
C GLU A 291 6.83 -22.27 -10.60
N PRO A 292 6.68 -20.96 -10.38
CA PRO A 292 5.65 -20.18 -11.03
C PRO A 292 5.84 -20.22 -12.55
N HIS A 293 4.75 -20.40 -13.28
CA HIS A 293 4.78 -20.34 -14.74
C HIS A 293 4.65 -18.89 -15.21
N VAL A 294 5.61 -18.44 -16.01
CA VAL A 294 5.64 -17.07 -16.57
C VAL A 294 5.64 -17.11 -18.08
N VAL A 295 4.87 -16.20 -18.68
CA VAL A 295 4.82 -15.98 -20.13
C VAL A 295 5.33 -14.58 -20.46
N PHE A 296 6.06 -14.50 -21.57
CA PHE A 296 6.59 -13.25 -22.13
C PHE A 296 5.93 -12.99 -23.47
N GLU A 297 5.43 -11.78 -23.67
CA GLU A 297 4.89 -11.32 -24.95
C GLU A 297 5.64 -10.05 -25.36
N GLN A 298 6.16 -10.00 -26.58
CA GLN A 298 6.89 -8.84 -27.10
C GLN A 298 6.12 -8.24 -28.28
N LYS A 299 5.92 -6.92 -28.24
CA LYS A 299 5.20 -6.16 -29.25
C LYS A 299 6.11 -5.05 -29.78
N ALA A 300 6.27 -4.99 -31.10
CA ALA A 300 7.16 -4.01 -31.72
C ALA A 300 6.68 -2.58 -31.48
N SER A 301 5.37 -2.34 -31.51
CA SER A 301 4.76 -1.06 -31.17
C SER A 301 3.32 -1.26 -30.71
N VAL A 302 2.92 -0.58 -29.63
CA VAL A 302 1.57 -0.61 -29.06
C VAL A 302 1.14 0.82 -28.78
N GLY A 303 0.04 1.29 -29.38
CA GLY A 303 -0.50 2.64 -29.14
C GLY A 303 -1.09 3.31 -30.38
N GLY A 304 -1.42 4.59 -30.23
CA GLY A 304 -2.02 5.47 -31.25
C GLY A 304 -2.69 6.70 -30.62
N GLY A 305 -2.63 7.85 -31.29
CA GLY A 305 -3.06 9.14 -30.73
C GLY A 305 -1.95 9.78 -29.89
N ASP A 306 -2.19 9.99 -28.60
CA ASP A 306 -1.29 10.73 -27.69
C ASP A 306 -0.18 9.85 -27.06
N THR A 307 -0.24 8.52 -27.19
CA THR A 307 0.75 7.59 -26.63
C THR A 307 1.13 6.46 -27.59
N LEU A 308 2.43 6.19 -27.67
CA LEU A 308 3.02 5.11 -28.46
C LEU A 308 4.12 4.45 -27.65
N HIS A 309 3.96 3.16 -27.35
CA HIS A 309 4.97 2.32 -26.74
C HIS A 309 5.71 1.56 -27.84
N VAL A 310 7.04 1.62 -27.87
CA VAL A 310 7.88 0.96 -28.88
C VAL A 310 8.75 -0.09 -28.18
N GLY A 311 8.84 -1.29 -28.76
CA GLY A 311 9.56 -2.41 -28.17
C GLY A 311 8.95 -2.90 -26.85
N ASP A 312 7.62 -2.81 -26.73
CA ASP A 312 6.87 -3.17 -25.52
C ASP A 312 7.00 -4.67 -25.19
N ARG A 313 7.14 -4.96 -23.91
CA ARG A 313 7.28 -6.33 -23.41
C ARG A 313 6.39 -6.53 -22.19
N VAL A 314 5.46 -7.46 -22.33
CA VAL A 314 4.56 -7.87 -21.26
C VAL A 314 5.06 -9.16 -20.62
N VAL A 315 5.12 -9.15 -19.29
CA VAL A 315 5.47 -10.32 -18.47
C VAL A 315 4.28 -10.65 -17.59
N ARG A 316 3.85 -11.92 -17.57
CA ARG A 316 2.69 -12.35 -16.77
C ARG A 316 2.93 -13.70 -16.13
N ILE A 317 2.63 -13.80 -14.84
CA ILE A 317 2.53 -15.09 -14.14
C ILE A 317 1.20 -15.73 -14.57
N THR A 318 1.27 -16.88 -15.23
CA THR A 318 0.08 -17.63 -15.68
C THR A 318 -0.36 -18.68 -14.69
N SER A 319 0.54 -19.15 -13.81
CA SER A 319 0.18 -20.07 -12.72
C SER A 319 1.10 -19.87 -11.52
N GLN A 320 0.51 -19.95 -10.33
CA GLN A 320 1.18 -19.78 -9.06
C GLN A 320 1.79 -21.10 -8.58
N PRO A 321 2.88 -21.05 -7.79
CA PRO A 321 3.57 -22.24 -7.35
C PRO A 321 2.72 -23.02 -6.33
N GLY A 322 2.69 -24.35 -6.45
CA GLY A 322 2.00 -25.25 -5.52
C GLY A 322 2.96 -26.12 -4.71
N LEU A 323 2.60 -26.45 -3.47
CA LEU A 323 3.30 -27.46 -2.67
C LEU A 323 3.01 -28.87 -3.25
N ARG A 324 4.06 -29.68 -3.41
CA ARG A 324 3.97 -31.05 -3.89
C ARG A 324 4.07 -32.04 -2.74
N GLY A 325 2.98 -32.78 -2.52
CA GLY A 325 3.04 -34.05 -1.80
C GLY A 325 3.62 -35.13 -2.71
N LEU A 326 4.58 -35.92 -2.24
CA LEU A 326 5.01 -37.09 -3.00
C LEU A 326 3.82 -38.03 -3.19
N ARG A 327 3.45 -38.29 -4.45
CA ARG A 327 2.55 -39.39 -4.78
C ARG A 327 3.33 -40.69 -4.67
N ARG A 328 2.76 -41.66 -3.96
CA ARG A 328 3.30 -43.03 -3.88
C ARG A 328 3.28 -43.63 -5.28
N ASP A 329 4.42 -43.64 -5.97
CA ASP A 329 4.58 -44.47 -7.17
C ASP A 329 4.56 -45.94 -6.73
N ARG A 330 3.65 -46.71 -7.32
CA ARG A 330 3.56 -48.16 -7.12
C ARG A 330 4.69 -48.83 -7.88
N GLY A 331 5.92 -48.75 -7.38
CA GLY A 331 7.04 -49.49 -7.94
C GLY A 331 8.38 -48.82 -7.70
N TYR A 332 9.23 -49.52 -6.95
CA TYR A 332 10.65 -49.28 -6.73
C TYR A 332 11.08 -48.14 -5.80
N GLY A 333 11.77 -48.55 -4.72
CA GLY A 333 12.88 -47.83 -4.08
C GLY A 333 12.55 -46.51 -3.39
N PHE A 334 12.43 -46.54 -2.05
CA PHE A 334 12.44 -45.32 -1.24
C PHE A 334 13.78 -44.58 -1.39
N SER A 335 13.81 -43.51 -2.18
CA SER A 335 14.66 -42.37 -1.83
C SER A 335 13.90 -41.57 -0.79
N ALA A 336 14.22 -41.78 0.49
CA ALA A 336 13.64 -40.98 1.56
C ALA A 336 13.94 -39.49 1.28
N PRO A 337 12.93 -38.61 1.32
CA PRO A 337 13.12 -37.18 1.19
C PRO A 337 14.22 -36.64 2.10
N LEU A 338 15.10 -35.79 1.57
CA LEU A 338 15.89 -34.88 2.39
C LEU A 338 14.97 -33.74 2.84
N TYR A 339 14.15 -33.99 3.86
CA TYR A 339 13.62 -32.90 4.68
C TYR A 339 14.77 -32.30 5.51
N PRO A 340 14.67 -31.03 5.94
CA PRO A 340 15.50 -30.56 7.04
C PRO A 340 15.43 -31.57 8.19
N GLU A 341 16.54 -31.86 8.89
CA GLU A 341 16.56 -32.90 9.94
C GLU A 341 15.47 -32.74 10.99
N ARG A 342 14.97 -31.51 11.19
CA ARG A 342 13.89 -31.18 12.12
C ARG A 342 12.49 -31.68 11.70
N CYS A 343 12.34 -32.10 10.45
CA CYS A 343 11.09 -32.66 9.88
C CYS A 343 11.29 -34.11 9.40
N ARG A 344 12.36 -34.80 9.84
CA ARG A 344 12.56 -36.25 9.69
C ARG A 344 12.06 -36.97 10.93
#